data_AF-A0A178I042-F1
#
_entry.id   AF-A0A178I042-F1
#
_cell.length_a   1.000
_cell.length_b   1.000
_cell.length_c   1.000
_cell.angle_alpha   90.00
_cell.angle_beta   90.00
_cell.angle_gamma   90.00
#
_symmetry.space_group_name_H-M   'P 1'
#
loop_
_entity.id
_entity.type
_entity.pdbx_description
1 polymer ?
#
loop_
_entity_poly.entity_id
_entity_poly.type
_entity_poly.pdbx_seq_one_letter_code
_entity_poly.pdbx_strand_id
1 'polypeptide(L)' 'MTQIDPAMREPKGDHNRRLSLGIDPDRFAALAGISTEDLRKYELTSPDEDFDLDVARRVGAALDRLEADPPPSQAVRN' A
#
# COMPACT_ATOMS: atom_id res chain seq x y z
N MET A 1 -9.12 8.88 12.14
CA MET A 1 -8.86 8.30 10.81
C MET A 1 -9.88 7.20 10.59
N THR A 2 -10.72 7.32 9.57
CA THR A 2 -11.76 6.33 9.27
C THR A 2 -11.05 5.10 8.71
N GLN A 3 -11.01 4.01 9.47
CA GLN A 3 -10.45 2.75 8.99
C GLN A 3 -11.36 2.23 7.87
N ILE A 4 -10.89 2.28 6.63
CA ILE A 4 -11.58 1.66 5.50
C ILE A 4 -11.62 0.15 5.76
N ASP A 5 -12.79 -0.46 5.60
CA ASP A 5 -12.93 -1.92 5.67
C ASP A 5 -11.97 -2.57 4.66
N PRO A 6 -11.09 -3.50 5.10
CA PRO A 6 -10.18 -4.19 4.20
C PRO A 6 -10.86 -4.84 2.99
N ALA A 7 -12.11 -5.28 3.12
CA ALA A 7 -12.87 -5.88 2.01
C ALA A 7 -13.35 -4.85 0.97
N MET A 8 -13.36 -3.56 1.31
CA MET A 8 -13.69 -2.46 0.39
C MET A 8 -12.45 -1.82 -0.24
N ARG A 9 -11.26 -2.37 0.00
CA ARG A 9 -10.02 -1.88 -0.60
C ARG A 9 -9.94 -2.27 -2.06
N GLU A 10 -9.31 -1.41 -2.85
CA GLU A 10 -9.06 -1.64 -4.27
C GLU A 10 -7.55 -1.85 -4.47
N PRO A 11 -7.07 -3.07 -4.75
CA PRO A 11 -5.63 -3.33 -4.81
C PRO A 11 -4.90 -2.48 -5.85
N LYS A 12 -5.54 -2.18 -6.98
CA LYS A 12 -5.01 -1.23 -7.99
C LYS A 12 -4.99 0.22 -7.51
N GLY A 13 -5.99 0.63 -6.72
CA GLY A 13 -6.03 1.94 -6.09
C GLY A 13 -4.88 2.12 -5.09
N ASP A 14 -4.68 1.14 -4.23
CA ASP A 14 -3.57 1.13 -3.25
C ASP A 14 -2.20 1.08 -3.94
N HIS A 15 -2.04 0.31 -5.03
CA HIS A 15 -0.83 0.32 -5.86
C HIS A 15 -0.51 1.72 -6.40
N ASN A 16 -1.53 2.43 -6.93
CA ASN A 16 -1.36 3.78 -7.43
C ASN A 16 -0.97 4.78 -6.33
N ARG A 17 -1.58 4.67 -5.13
CA ARG A 17 -1.20 5.47 -3.97
C ARG A 17 0.26 5.26 -3.59
N ARG A 18 0.74 4.01 -3.57
CA ARG A 18 2.16 3.70 -3.33
C ARG A 18 3.07 4.35 -4.38
N LEU A 19 2.71 4.27 -5.66
CA LEU A 19 3.48 4.91 -6.74
C LEU A 19 3.54 6.44 -6.58
N SER A 20 2.44 7.09 -6.17
CA SER A 20 2.41 8.54 -5.90
C SER A 20 3.31 8.95 -4.73
N LEU A 21 3.49 8.08 -3.75
CA LEU A 21 4.46 8.28 -2.66
C LEU A 21 5.92 8.11 -3.10
N GLY A 22 6.17 7.59 -4.32
CA GLY A 22 7.52 7.35 -4.84
C GLY A 22 8.31 6.32 -4.04
N ILE A 23 7.61 5.44 -3.30
CA ILE A 23 8.24 4.43 -2.45
C ILE A 23 8.37 3.09 -3.17
N ASP A 24 9.58 2.54 -3.08
CA ASP A 24 9.91 1.22 -3.62
C ASP A 24 9.08 0.10 -2.95
N PRO A 25 8.66 -0.95 -3.69
CA PRO A 25 7.87 -2.05 -3.14
C PRO A 25 8.50 -2.76 -1.94
N ASP A 26 9.81 -3.01 -1.94
CA ASP A 26 10.50 -3.70 -0.84
C ASP A 26 10.49 -2.84 0.43
N ARG A 27 10.74 -1.54 0.27
CA ARG A 27 10.68 -0.58 1.38
C ARG A 27 9.25 -0.43 1.91
N PHE A 28 8.26 -0.38 1.03
CA PHE A 28 6.86 -0.27 1.43
C PHE A 28 6.38 -1.53 2.15
N ALA A 29 6.69 -2.72 1.63
CA ALA A 29 6.35 -4.00 2.25
C ALA A 29 6.92 -4.10 3.68
N ALA A 30 8.18 -3.68 3.87
CA ALA A 30 8.80 -3.62 5.19
C ALA A 30 8.07 -2.67 6.16
N LEU A 31 7.63 -1.49 5.69
CA LEU A 31 6.85 -0.54 6.50
C LEU A 31 5.45 -1.04 6.82
N ALA A 32 4.83 -1.80 5.91
CA ALA A 32 3.54 -2.45 6.10
C ALA A 32 3.65 -3.75 6.93
N GLY A 33 4.86 -4.24 7.19
CA GLY A 33 5.08 -5.49 7.94
C GLY A 33 4.60 -6.73 7.19
N ILE A 34 4.78 -6.76 5.87
CA ILE A 34 4.46 -7.91 4.99
C ILE A 34 5.67 -8.25 4.11
N SER A 35 5.62 -9.40 3.43
CA SER A 35 6.63 -9.71 2.42
C SER A 35 6.39 -8.91 1.13
N THR A 36 7.45 -8.67 0.35
CA THR A 36 7.31 -8.05 -0.97
C THR A 36 6.49 -8.93 -1.93
N GLU A 37 6.54 -10.25 -1.76
CA GLU A 37 5.73 -11.19 -2.55
C GLU A 37 4.24 -11.04 -2.24
N ASP A 38 3.87 -10.90 -0.96
CA ASP A 38 2.48 -10.65 -0.56
C ASP A 38 1.98 -9.32 -1.10
N LEU A 39 2.82 -8.27 -1.03
CA LEU A 39 2.50 -6.98 -1.63
C LEU A 39 2.27 -7.10 -3.13
N ARG A 40 3.17 -7.75 -3.87
CA ARG A 40 3.04 -7.92 -5.32
C ARG A 40 1.81 -8.73 -5.68
N LYS A 41 1.54 -9.81 -4.94
CA LYS A 41 0.35 -10.65 -5.14
C LYS A 41 -0.92 -9.82 -4.96
N TYR A 42 -0.99 -9.02 -3.91
CA TYR A 42 -2.10 -8.10 -3.66
C TYR A 42 -2.23 -7.05 -4.77
N GLU A 43 -1.15 -6.34 -5.11
CA GLU A 43 -1.20 -5.28 -6.13
C GLU A 43 -1.51 -5.80 -7.53
N LEU A 44 -1.21 -7.08 -7.81
CA LEU A 44 -1.50 -7.75 -9.07
C LEU A 44 -2.86 -8.43 -9.12
N THR A 45 -3.61 -8.50 -8.00
CA THR A 45 -4.95 -9.08 -7.95
C THR A 45 -5.84 -8.50 -9.05
N SER A 46 -6.43 -9.40 -9.84
CA SER A 46 -7.40 -9.05 -10.88
C SER A 46 -8.76 -8.68 -10.26
N PRO A 47 -9.63 -7.92 -10.95
CA PRO A 47 -10.94 -7.53 -10.40
C PRO A 47 -11.84 -8.71 -9.99
N ASP A 48 -11.66 -9.87 -10.62
CA ASP A 48 -12.43 -11.09 -10.36
C ASP A 48 -11.75 -12.04 -9.35
N GLU A 49 -10.62 -11.65 -8.77
CA GLU A 49 -9.87 -12.47 -7.83
C GLU A 49 -10.01 -11.96 -6.40
N ASP A 50 -10.15 -12.90 -5.46
CA ASP A 50 -10.08 -12.59 -4.04
C ASP A 50 -8.65 -12.26 -3.62
N PHE A 51 -8.52 -11.40 -2.60
CA PHE A 51 -7.24 -11.06 -1.98
C PHE A 51 -7.25 -11.31 -0.48
N ASP A 52 -6.05 -11.38 0.10
CA ASP A 52 -5.88 -11.55 1.54
C ASP A 52 -6.24 -10.25 2.29
N LEU A 53 -7.29 -10.32 3.11
CA LEU A 53 -7.78 -9.18 3.88
C LEU A 53 -6.77 -8.67 4.93
N ASP A 54 -5.89 -9.53 5.45
CA ASP A 54 -4.85 -9.11 6.37
C ASP A 54 -3.77 -8.28 5.64
N VAL A 55 -3.42 -8.69 4.41
CA VAL A 55 -2.52 -7.92 3.54
C VAL A 55 -3.14 -6.58 3.19
N ALA A 56 -4.40 -6.56 2.74
CA ALA A 56 -5.12 -5.32 2.40
C ALA A 56 -5.20 -4.35 3.59
N ARG A 57 -5.48 -4.87 4.79
CA ARG A 57 -5.51 -4.09 6.03
C ARG A 57 -4.15 -3.44 6.33
N ARG A 58 -3.06 -4.20 6.21
CA ARG A 58 -1.69 -3.72 6.47
C ARG A 58 -1.22 -2.70 5.45
N VAL A 59 -1.43 -2.99 4.16
CA VAL A 59 -1.14 -2.06 3.05
C VAL A 59 -1.89 -0.76 3.25
N GLY A 60 -3.18 -0.85 3.54
CA GLY A 60 -4.02 0.31 3.74
C GLY A 60 -3.58 1.18 4.91
N ALA A 61 -3.31 0.57 6.06
CA ALA A 61 -2.81 1.29 7.24
C ALA A 61 -1.45 1.95 6.98
N ALA A 62 -0.57 1.30 6.20
CA ALA A 62 0.73 1.87 5.84
C ALA A 62 0.58 3.08 4.91
N LEU A 63 -0.28 3.00 3.89
CA LEU A 63 -0.59 4.14 3.01
C LEU A 63 -1.16 5.31 3.79
N ASP A 64 -2.19 5.07 4.61
CA ASP A 64 -2.84 6.11 5.40
C ASP A 64 -1.85 6.81 6.35
N ARG A 65 -0.88 6.06 6.89
CA ARG A 65 0.21 6.60 7.73
C ARG A 65 1.19 7.45 6.92
N LEU A 66 1.65 6.95 5.78
CA LEU A 66 2.66 7.63 4.95
C LEU A 66 2.11 8.87 4.26
N GLU A 67 0.81 8.89 3.94
CA GLU A 67 0.16 10.09 3.39
C GLU A 67 -0.10 11.16 4.45
N ALA A 68 -0.38 10.74 5.69
CA ALA A 68 -0.57 11.67 6.80
C ALA A 68 0.73 12.29 7.31
N ASP A 69 1.84 11.54 7.26
CA ASP A 69 3.17 11.97 7.70
C ASP A 69 4.24 11.45 6.72
N PRO A 70 4.39 12.11 5.55
CA PRO A 70 5.33 11.67 4.54
C PRO A 70 6.77 11.79 5.06
N PRO A 71 7.60 10.74 4.97
CA PRO A 71 8.96 10.80 5.47
C PRO A 71 9.75 11.91 4.76
N PRO A 72 10.63 12.65 5.48
CA PRO A 72 11.33 13.84 4.97
C PRO A 72 12.35 13.57 3.83
N SER A 73 12.36 12.38 3.22
CA SER A 73 13.30 12.00 2.16
C SER A 73 12.78 12.22 0.73
N GLN A 74 11.68 12.95 0.54
CA GLN A 74 11.22 13.33 -0.80
C GLN A 74 11.86 14.66 -1.21
N ALA A 75 13.16 14.60 -1.56
CA ALA A 75 13.80 15.70 -2.26
C ALA A 75 13.16 15.81 -3.64
N VAL A 76 12.22 16.74 -3.80
CA VAL A 76 11.86 17.28 -5.11
C VAL A 76 13.11 17.98 -5.64
N ARG A 77 13.87 17.32 -6.51
CA ARG A 77 14.83 18.01 -7.37
C ARG A 77 14.02 18.62 -8.51
N ASN A 78 13.75 19.92 -8.37
CA ASN A 78 13.27 20.79 -9.45
C ASN A 78 14.33 20.87 -10.56
#